data_AF-A0A8C7EC55-F1
#
_entry.id   AF-A0A8C7EC55-F1
#
_cell.length_a   1.000
_cell.length_b   1.000
_cell.length_c   1.000
_cell.angle_alpha   90.00
_cell.angle_beta   90.00
_cell.angle_gamma   90.00
#
_symmetry.space_group_name_H-M   'P 1'
#
loop_
_entity.id
_entity.type
_entity.pdbx_description
1 polymer ?
#
loop_
_entity_poly.entity_id
_entity_poly.type
_entity_poly.pdbx_seq_one_letter_code
_entity_poly.pdbx_strand_id
1 'polypeptide(L)'
;MRWPAGHLLFAPYKHARAKSGVTPCKLCAQVECSPRQPPGGATCPAMAGAPRPRRRWPGEQDFRWKSSNCRIRGARRGGGSGAAAERGPEYNVPHGAGWGGNCKAQEGRAAKPGSRGARVPGAAAGLCLPFSCSCPVFPGAVTPVKDQAVCGSCWSFATTGAMEGALFLKTGVLTPLSQQVLIDCSWGFGNFACDGGEEWRAYEWIKKHGGIASTESYGSYKGQVRAAVTAARSELLGKITGYVNVTSGNVTAVKTALYKHGPVAVSIDASHKSFSFYSNGVYYEPKCANTTGALDHAVLAVGYGVLQGETYWLVKNSWSTYWGNDGYILMAMRDNNCGVATEATYPVLA
;
A
#
# COMPACT_ATOMS: atom_id res chain seq x y z
N MET A 1 -46.51 2.82 -59.71
CA MET A 1 -45.38 2.46 -60.60
C MET A 1 -45.08 0.97 -60.41
N ARG A 2 -44.72 0.29 -61.52
CA ARG A 2 -44.65 -1.17 -61.71
C ARG A 2 -43.71 -1.93 -60.75
N TRP A 3 -44.10 -3.16 -60.41
CA TRP A 3 -43.24 -4.28 -59.96
C TRP A 3 -42.72 -5.09 -61.18
N PRO A 4 -41.60 -5.86 -61.10
CA PRO A 4 -41.60 -7.27 -60.63
C PRO A 4 -40.35 -7.63 -59.77
N ALA A 5 -40.36 -8.51 -58.76
CA ALA A 5 -40.52 -9.98 -58.71
C ALA A 5 -39.44 -10.80 -59.49
N GLY A 6 -38.62 -11.58 -58.75
CA GLY A 6 -37.65 -12.52 -59.32
C GLY A 6 -36.83 -13.34 -58.29
N HIS A 7 -37.36 -14.51 -57.91
CA HIS A 7 -36.75 -15.83 -57.62
C HIS A 7 -35.27 -15.96 -57.13
N LEU A 8 -35.01 -16.53 -55.93
CA LEU A 8 -34.84 -17.97 -55.58
C LEU A 8 -33.55 -18.66 -56.13
N LEU A 9 -32.57 -18.96 -55.26
CA LEU A 9 -32.06 -20.32 -54.93
C LEU A 9 -30.69 -20.34 -54.20
N PHE A 10 -30.48 -21.48 -53.52
CA PHE A 10 -29.55 -21.80 -52.43
C PHE A 10 -28.10 -22.16 -52.82
N ALA A 11 -27.20 -21.91 -51.84
CA ALA A 11 -25.98 -22.66 -51.47
C ALA A 11 -24.69 -22.51 -52.33
N PRO A 12 -23.53 -23.01 -51.87
CA PRO A 12 -22.75 -22.49 -50.73
C PRO A 12 -21.29 -22.20 -51.14
N TYR A 13 -20.67 -21.13 -50.63
CA TYR A 13 -19.22 -20.96 -50.79
C TYR A 13 -18.46 -21.47 -49.56
N LYS A 14 -17.66 -22.50 -49.83
CA LYS A 14 -16.79 -23.22 -48.91
C LYS A 14 -15.47 -22.47 -48.68
N HIS A 15 -14.97 -22.68 -47.46
CA HIS A 15 -13.58 -22.77 -47.03
C HIS A 15 -12.66 -21.53 -47.06
N ALA A 16 -12.46 -20.97 -45.86
CA ALA A 16 -11.10 -20.82 -45.32
C ALA A 16 -11.11 -21.18 -43.82
N ARG A 17 -10.68 -22.41 -43.52
CA ARG A 17 -10.36 -22.90 -42.18
C ARG A 17 -8.91 -22.48 -41.90
N ALA A 18 -8.68 -21.44 -41.12
CA ALA A 18 -7.35 -21.21 -40.55
C ALA A 18 -7.21 -22.12 -39.32
N LYS A 19 -6.36 -23.14 -39.47
CA LYS A 19 -6.04 -24.10 -38.42
C LYS A 19 -5.23 -23.43 -37.29
N SER A 20 -5.58 -23.85 -36.07
CA SER A 20 -4.74 -24.01 -34.89
C SER A 20 -3.23 -23.84 -35.07
N GLY A 21 -2.62 -23.02 -34.21
CA GLY A 21 -1.17 -22.92 -34.06
C GLY A 21 -0.78 -22.25 -32.75
N VAL A 22 -1.32 -22.70 -31.62
CA VAL A 22 -0.67 -22.47 -30.31
C VAL A 22 0.48 -23.47 -30.25
N THR A 23 1.66 -23.02 -30.63
CA THR A 23 2.90 -23.77 -30.43
C THR A 23 3.47 -23.36 -29.07
N PRO A 24 3.53 -24.26 -28.08
CA PRO A 24 4.25 -24.02 -26.84
C PRO A 24 5.75 -24.07 -27.11
N CYS A 25 6.51 -23.11 -26.60
CA CYS A 25 7.97 -23.22 -26.53
C CYS A 25 8.33 -24.43 -25.66
N LYS A 26 8.76 -25.51 -26.32
CA LYS A 26 9.49 -26.65 -25.74
C LYS A 26 11.00 -26.43 -25.96
N LEU A 27 11.72 -26.13 -24.89
CA LEU A 27 13.14 -26.41 -24.62
C LEU A 27 13.31 -25.97 -23.15
N CYS A 28 13.55 -26.81 -22.15
CA CYS A 28 14.47 -27.93 -22.12
C CYS A 28 13.85 -29.23 -21.60
N ALA A 29 14.35 -30.31 -22.17
CA ALA A 29 14.11 -31.69 -21.81
C ALA A 29 14.90 -32.11 -20.55
N GLN A 30 14.27 -33.02 -19.80
CA GLN A 30 14.85 -34.13 -19.04
C GLN A 30 15.91 -33.85 -17.98
N VAL A 31 15.50 -33.98 -16.71
CA VAL A 31 16.20 -34.83 -15.74
C VAL A 31 15.13 -35.55 -14.91
N GLU A 32 15.05 -36.88 -15.04
CA GLU A 32 14.30 -37.73 -14.12
C GLU A 32 15.03 -37.80 -12.77
N CYS A 33 14.33 -37.53 -11.67
CA CYS A 33 14.86 -37.78 -10.32
C CYS A 33 14.42 -39.17 -9.86
N SER A 34 15.40 -40.06 -9.63
CA SER A 34 15.21 -41.30 -8.87
C SER A 34 15.79 -41.12 -7.46
N PRO A 35 15.19 -41.71 -6.39
CA PRO A 35 15.59 -41.42 -5.01
C PRO A 35 16.57 -42.47 -4.44
N ARG A 36 17.61 -42.01 -3.69
CA ARG A 36 18.06 -42.52 -2.36
C ARG A 36 19.54 -42.16 -2.02
N GLN A 37 19.69 -41.39 -0.93
CA GLN A 37 20.65 -41.54 0.21
C GLN A 37 22.17 -41.15 0.13
N PRO A 38 22.86 -40.88 1.28
CA PRO A 38 23.70 -39.68 1.53
C PRO A 38 25.19 -40.01 1.87
N PRO A 39 25.91 -39.24 2.73
CA PRO A 39 26.63 -37.98 2.47
C PRO A 39 28.17 -38.16 2.46
N GLY A 40 28.91 -37.28 1.78
CA GLY A 40 30.38 -37.28 1.81
C GLY A 40 30.95 -35.93 1.41
N GLY A 41 31.78 -35.34 2.26
CA GLY A 41 32.35 -34.02 2.09
C GLY A 41 33.45 -33.94 1.04
N ALA A 42 33.68 -32.74 0.52
CA ALA A 42 34.97 -32.31 0.00
C ALA A 42 35.05 -30.78 0.00
N THR A 43 36.19 -30.30 0.46
CA THR A 43 36.70 -28.94 0.58
C THR A 43 36.89 -28.24 -0.77
N CYS A 44 36.63 -26.93 -0.85
CA CYS A 44 37.09 -26.08 -1.96
C CYS A 44 38.41 -25.37 -1.57
N PRO A 45 39.47 -25.37 -2.41
CA PRO A 45 40.67 -24.59 -2.15
C PRO A 45 40.52 -23.14 -2.64
N ALA A 46 41.20 -22.24 -1.93
CA ALA A 46 41.38 -20.84 -2.29
C ALA A 46 42.39 -20.67 -3.44
N MET A 47 42.15 -19.68 -4.32
CA MET A 47 43.16 -19.14 -5.23
C MET A 47 43.03 -17.61 -5.28
N ALA A 48 44.17 -16.95 -5.14
CA ALA A 48 44.35 -15.50 -5.09
C ALA A 48 44.65 -14.90 -6.48
N GLY A 49 44.26 -13.63 -6.68
CA GLY A 49 45.11 -12.57 -7.26
C GLY A 49 45.34 -12.45 -8.78
N ALA A 50 44.63 -11.46 -9.38
CA ALA A 50 45.06 -10.49 -10.44
C ALA A 50 45.18 -10.94 -11.93
N PRO A 51 45.20 -10.00 -12.93
CA PRO A 51 44.59 -8.66 -13.06
C PRO A 51 43.63 -8.54 -14.28
N ARG A 52 42.88 -7.42 -14.36
CA ARG A 52 41.91 -7.10 -15.42
C ARG A 52 42.52 -7.01 -16.83
N PRO A 53 41.71 -7.32 -17.87
CA PRO A 53 41.63 -6.45 -19.04
C PRO A 53 40.19 -5.99 -19.32
N ARG A 54 40.06 -4.71 -19.67
CA ARG A 54 38.83 -4.09 -20.18
C ARG A 54 38.46 -4.72 -21.52
N ARG A 55 37.32 -5.40 -21.63
CA ARG A 55 36.57 -5.51 -22.90
C ARG A 55 35.06 -5.45 -22.66
N ARG A 56 34.45 -4.64 -23.50
CA ARG A 56 33.07 -4.18 -23.56
C ARG A 56 32.24 -5.24 -24.29
N TRP A 57 31.15 -5.70 -23.69
CA TRP A 57 30.11 -6.48 -24.37
C TRP A 57 28.90 -5.58 -24.67
N PRO A 58 28.32 -5.65 -25.88
CA PRO A 58 27.14 -4.86 -26.24
C PRO A 58 25.87 -5.60 -25.84
N GLY A 59 24.99 -4.97 -25.05
CA GLY A 59 23.69 -5.57 -24.70
C GLY A 59 23.04 -5.08 -23.41
N GLU A 60 23.30 -3.85 -22.98
CA GLU A 60 22.62 -3.23 -21.83
C GLU A 60 21.84 -2.03 -22.37
N GLN A 61 20.51 -2.16 -22.45
CA GLN A 61 19.64 -1.02 -22.76
C GLN A 61 19.63 -0.10 -21.54
N ASP A 62 20.53 0.87 -21.61
CA ASP A 62 20.64 2.04 -20.77
C ASP A 62 19.31 2.81 -20.84
N PHE A 63 18.43 2.66 -19.82
CA PHE A 63 17.24 3.50 -19.66
C PHE A 63 17.68 4.90 -19.19
N ARG A 64 18.27 5.64 -20.12
CA ARG A 64 18.60 7.05 -19.97
C ARG A 64 17.33 7.87 -20.14
N TRP A 65 16.61 8.11 -19.05
CA TRP A 65 15.46 9.01 -19.09
C TRP A 65 15.92 10.45 -19.26
N LYS A 66 15.60 11.02 -20.43
CA LYS A 66 15.75 12.44 -20.74
C LYS A 66 14.90 13.25 -19.76
N SER A 67 15.56 14.00 -18.90
CA SER A 67 14.99 15.04 -18.07
C SER A 67 14.35 16.13 -18.95
N SER A 68 13.03 16.23 -18.96
CA SER A 68 12.34 17.46 -19.36
C SER A 68 12.47 18.47 -18.21
N ASN A 69 13.39 19.41 -18.38
CA ASN A 69 13.63 20.51 -17.45
C ASN A 69 12.38 21.40 -17.28
N CYS A 70 11.82 21.44 -16.06
CA CYS A 70 11.02 22.58 -15.62
C CYS A 70 11.95 23.53 -14.85
N ARG A 71 12.58 24.47 -15.57
CA ARG A 71 13.39 25.54 -14.96
C ARG A 71 12.46 26.55 -14.29
N ILE A 72 12.49 26.64 -12.96
CA ILE A 72 12.00 27.82 -12.25
C ILE A 72 13.02 28.94 -12.47
N ARG A 73 12.64 29.95 -13.26
CA ARG A 73 13.38 31.21 -13.34
C ARG A 73 13.12 32.00 -12.05
N GLY A 74 14.16 32.19 -11.25
CA GLY A 74 14.09 33.05 -10.06
C GLY A 74 13.82 34.50 -10.45
N ALA A 75 12.67 35.03 -10.06
CA ALA A 75 12.40 36.46 -10.08
C ALA A 75 13.03 37.10 -8.84
N ARG A 76 13.95 38.04 -9.05
CA ARG A 76 14.48 38.94 -8.00
C ARG A 76 13.33 39.80 -7.47
N ARG A 77 13.09 39.78 -6.15
CA ARG A 77 12.23 40.76 -5.48
C ARG A 77 13.08 41.99 -5.12
N GLY A 78 12.70 43.15 -5.68
CA GLY A 78 13.06 44.46 -5.17
C GLY A 78 12.26 44.78 -3.90
N GLY A 79 12.86 45.56 -3.00
CA GLY A 79 12.31 45.94 -1.70
C GLY A 79 11.39 47.17 -1.73
N GLY A 80 10.84 47.46 -0.54
CA GLY A 80 10.02 48.64 -0.20
C GLY A 80 8.59 48.24 0.19
N SER A 81 8.30 47.93 1.47
CA SER A 81 7.98 48.83 2.60
C SER A 81 6.49 49.15 2.72
N GLY A 82 5.87 48.81 3.87
CA GLY A 82 4.64 49.48 4.31
C GLY A 82 3.61 48.62 5.06
N ALA A 83 3.73 48.63 6.40
CA ALA A 83 2.64 48.75 7.38
C ALA A 83 1.84 47.53 7.90
N ALA A 84 1.72 47.59 9.24
CA ALA A 84 0.66 47.13 10.15
C ALA A 84 0.60 45.64 10.53
N ALA A 85 1.04 45.40 11.77
CA ALA A 85 0.96 44.16 12.51
C ALA A 85 -0.40 44.01 13.21
N GLU A 86 -1.02 42.83 13.07
CA GLU A 86 -1.92 42.26 14.07
C GLU A 86 -1.36 40.90 14.49
N ARG A 87 -1.09 40.75 15.79
CA ARG A 87 -0.51 39.56 16.40
C ARG A 87 -1.59 38.48 16.57
N GLY A 88 -1.56 37.46 15.71
CA GLY A 88 -2.21 36.17 15.96
C GLY A 88 -1.32 35.24 16.80
N PRO A 89 -1.89 34.22 17.47
CA PRO A 89 -1.15 33.38 18.41
C PRO A 89 -0.03 32.61 17.71
N GLU A 90 1.16 32.76 18.26
CA GLU A 90 2.40 32.14 17.82
C GLU A 90 2.37 30.65 18.20
N TYR A 91 1.90 29.80 17.29
CA TYR A 91 2.10 28.36 17.42
C TYR A 91 3.50 28.01 16.91
N ASN A 92 4.39 27.68 17.84
CA ASN A 92 5.69 27.12 17.55
C ASN A 92 5.53 25.83 16.73
N VAL A 93 5.77 25.92 15.42
CA VAL A 93 5.99 24.78 14.55
C VAL A 93 7.37 24.22 14.89
N PRO A 94 7.50 22.99 15.42
CA PRO A 94 8.82 22.41 15.59
C PRO A 94 9.45 22.23 14.21
N HIS A 95 10.62 22.84 14.03
CA HIS A 95 11.45 22.71 12.84
C HIS A 95 11.85 21.24 12.62
N GLY A 96 11.34 20.66 11.55
CA GLY A 96 11.72 19.36 11.04
C GLY A 96 11.01 19.08 9.73
N ALA A 97 11.45 19.72 8.64
CA ALA A 97 10.97 19.40 7.30
C ALA A 97 11.44 18.00 6.89
N GLY A 98 10.74 16.98 7.38
CA GLY A 98 10.78 15.62 6.85
C GLY A 98 9.93 15.50 5.59
N TRP A 99 10.16 14.46 4.82
CA TRP A 99 9.33 14.10 3.67
C TRP A 99 7.99 13.54 4.19
N GLY A 100 6.86 14.16 3.82
CA GLY A 100 5.51 13.72 4.23
C GLY A 100 5.09 14.21 5.63
N GLY A 101 3.81 14.55 5.81
CA GLY A 101 3.25 14.89 7.12
C GLY A 101 2.87 13.65 7.93
N ASN A 102 3.57 13.35 9.02
CA ASN A 102 3.17 12.29 9.95
C ASN A 102 1.80 12.61 10.56
N CYS A 103 0.99 11.59 10.85
CA CYS A 103 -0.29 11.78 11.51
C CYS A 103 -0.08 11.86 13.02
N LYS A 104 -0.44 12.98 13.64
CA LYS A 104 -0.39 13.03 15.10
C LYS A 104 -1.39 12.01 15.67
N ALA A 105 -0.90 11.17 16.59
CA ALA A 105 -1.77 10.44 17.48
C ALA A 105 -2.64 11.44 18.25
N GLN A 106 -3.95 11.20 18.32
CA GLN A 106 -4.84 12.10 19.06
C GLN A 106 -4.54 12.02 20.56
N GLU A 107 -4.28 13.16 21.18
CA GLU A 107 -4.12 13.27 22.63
C GLU A 107 -5.41 12.83 23.34
N GLY A 108 -5.29 11.96 24.35
CA GLY A 108 -6.43 11.44 25.10
C GLY A 108 -7.23 10.33 24.39
N ARG A 109 -6.56 9.42 23.67
CA ARG A 109 -7.16 8.25 22.98
C ARG A 109 -8.31 7.64 23.78
N ALA A 110 -9.54 7.81 23.27
CA ALA A 110 -10.66 6.99 23.70
C ALA A 110 -10.30 5.52 23.42
N ALA A 111 -10.53 4.63 24.38
CA ALA A 111 -10.27 3.21 24.19
C ALA A 111 -10.99 2.72 22.91
N LYS A 112 -10.22 2.13 21.98
CA LYS A 112 -10.79 1.51 20.76
C LYS A 112 -11.88 0.53 21.21
N PRO A 113 -13.14 0.69 20.76
CA PRO A 113 -14.18 -0.28 21.11
C PRO A 113 -13.73 -1.67 20.68
N GLY A 114 -13.67 -2.59 21.64
CA GLY A 114 -13.38 -3.99 21.34
C GLY A 114 -14.54 -4.57 20.54
N SER A 115 -14.35 -4.82 19.25
CA SER A 115 -15.22 -5.76 18.55
C SER A 115 -15.06 -7.09 19.26
N ARG A 116 -16.16 -7.66 19.79
CA ARG A 116 -16.17 -8.97 20.45
C ARG A 116 -15.46 -9.95 19.52
N GLY A 117 -14.24 -10.34 19.91
CA GLY A 117 -13.32 -11.06 19.07
C GLY A 117 -13.97 -12.35 18.58
N ALA A 118 -14.18 -12.45 17.26
CA ALA A 118 -14.34 -13.75 16.65
C ALA A 118 -13.03 -14.51 16.87
N ARG A 119 -13.07 -15.55 17.70
CA ARG A 119 -11.95 -16.47 17.92
C ARG A 119 -11.60 -17.08 16.56
N VAL A 120 -10.44 -16.71 16.01
CA VAL A 120 -9.96 -17.30 14.76
C VAL A 120 -9.55 -18.74 15.05
N PRO A 121 -10.15 -19.77 14.41
CA PRO A 121 -9.72 -21.15 14.58
C PRO A 121 -8.30 -21.34 14.04
N GLY A 122 -7.54 -22.21 14.72
CA GLY A 122 -6.13 -22.51 14.48
C GLY A 122 -5.79 -22.82 13.02
N ALA A 123 -4.62 -22.36 12.61
CA ALA A 123 -4.11 -22.42 11.24
C ALA A 123 -3.91 -23.86 10.74
N ALA A 124 -4.42 -24.13 9.54
CA ALA A 124 -3.94 -25.23 8.72
C ALA A 124 -2.69 -24.73 7.94
N ALA A 125 -1.58 -25.46 8.08
CA ALA A 125 -0.31 -25.13 7.47
C ALA A 125 -0.36 -25.35 5.94
N GLY A 126 -0.30 -24.25 5.19
CA GLY A 126 -0.04 -24.24 3.76
C GLY A 126 1.44 -23.92 3.50
N LEU A 127 2.12 -24.84 2.82
CA LEU A 127 3.55 -24.88 2.52
C LEU A 127 4.01 -23.73 1.60
N CYS A 128 5.05 -22.97 1.99
CA CYS A 128 5.79 -22.07 1.11
C CYS A 128 7.15 -22.71 0.79
N LEU A 129 7.43 -23.01 -0.49
CA LEU A 129 8.67 -23.64 -0.96
C LEU A 129 9.82 -22.61 -1.15
N PRO A 130 11.10 -23.04 -1.06
CA PRO A 130 12.21 -22.14 -0.76
C PRO A 130 12.76 -21.39 -1.99
N PHE A 131 13.42 -20.27 -1.71
CA PHE A 131 14.00 -19.25 -2.59
C PHE A 131 13.00 -18.17 -3.08
N SER A 132 12.86 -17.14 -2.24
CA SER A 132 12.08 -15.90 -2.43
C SER A 132 10.55 -16.02 -2.22
N CYS A 133 10.14 -16.60 -1.09
CA CYS A 133 8.74 -16.62 -0.65
C CYS A 133 8.35 -15.28 -0.01
N SER A 134 7.85 -14.34 -0.82
CA SER A 134 6.88 -13.34 -0.36
C SER A 134 5.48 -13.96 -0.45
N CYS A 135 4.74 -13.96 0.65
CA CYS A 135 3.45 -14.65 0.77
C CYS A 135 2.40 -13.68 1.36
N PRO A 136 1.16 -13.70 0.85
CA PRO A 136 0.83 -13.28 -0.51
C PRO A 136 0.97 -11.75 -0.67
N VAL A 137 1.67 -11.35 -1.74
CA VAL A 137 1.32 -10.15 -2.49
C VAL A 137 -0.03 -10.46 -3.14
N PHE A 138 -1.13 -9.86 -2.70
CA PHE A 138 -2.44 -10.06 -3.33
C PHE A 138 -2.39 -9.52 -4.77
N PRO A 139 -2.30 -10.37 -5.82
CA PRO A 139 -2.16 -9.87 -7.17
C PRO A 139 -3.45 -9.14 -7.53
N GLY A 140 -3.38 -7.82 -7.62
CA GLY A 140 -4.54 -6.98 -7.95
C GLY A 140 -5.35 -6.42 -6.78
N ALA A 141 -5.08 -6.77 -5.50
CA ALA A 141 -5.84 -6.20 -4.37
C ALA A 141 -5.25 -4.91 -3.79
N VAL A 142 -4.23 -4.35 -4.45
CA VAL A 142 -3.52 -3.15 -3.97
C VAL A 142 -3.49 -2.13 -5.10
N THR A 143 -4.08 -0.97 -4.87
CA THR A 143 -4.03 0.17 -5.81
C THR A 143 -2.59 0.69 -5.97
N PRO A 144 -2.30 1.51 -6.99
CA PRO A 144 -1.02 2.24 -7.06
C PRO A 144 -0.72 3.04 -5.78
N VAL A 145 0.57 3.30 -5.53
CA VAL A 145 1.00 4.20 -4.44
C VAL A 145 0.44 5.60 -4.68
N LYS A 146 -0.01 6.23 -3.60
CA LYS A 146 -0.57 7.58 -3.59
C LYS A 146 0.33 8.51 -2.75
N ASP A 147 0.00 9.79 -2.72
CA ASP A 147 0.77 10.80 -1.98
C ASP A 147 -0.15 11.67 -1.13
N GLN A 148 0.03 11.63 0.19
CA GLN A 148 -0.69 12.48 1.14
C GLN A 148 -0.11 13.89 1.25
N ALA A 149 1.11 14.10 0.73
CA ALA A 149 1.90 15.32 0.83
C ALA A 149 2.08 15.77 2.30
N VAL A 150 1.87 17.05 2.57
CA VAL A 150 2.08 17.67 3.89
C VAL A 150 0.91 17.47 4.87
N CYS A 151 -0.20 16.91 4.41
CA CYS A 151 -1.38 16.67 5.24
C CYS A 151 -1.18 15.39 6.06
N GLY A 152 -1.39 15.46 7.38
CA GLY A 152 -1.37 14.31 8.31
C GLY A 152 -2.61 13.42 8.16
N SER A 153 -2.86 12.94 6.95
CA SER A 153 -4.04 12.15 6.55
C SER A 153 -3.73 10.70 6.24
N CYS A 154 -2.52 10.21 6.53
CA CYS A 154 -2.09 8.82 6.38
C CYS A 154 -3.14 7.79 6.86
N TRP A 155 -3.85 8.07 7.96
CA TRP A 155 -4.94 7.26 8.49
C TRP A 155 -6.04 6.99 7.43
N SER A 156 -6.36 7.98 6.61
CA SER A 156 -7.33 7.85 5.52
C SER A 156 -6.79 6.98 4.38
N PHE A 157 -5.49 7.01 4.11
CA PHE A 157 -4.83 6.15 3.11
C PHE A 157 -4.76 4.68 3.58
N ALA A 158 -4.41 4.44 4.83
CA ALA A 158 -4.44 3.11 5.43
C ALA A 158 -5.87 2.54 5.45
N THR A 159 -6.85 3.35 5.89
CA THR A 159 -8.29 2.98 5.90
C THR A 159 -8.76 2.57 4.51
N THR A 160 -8.57 3.45 3.52
CA THR A 160 -9.02 3.21 2.14
C THR A 160 -8.26 2.07 1.49
N GLY A 161 -6.96 1.90 1.73
CA GLY A 161 -6.19 0.78 1.20
C GLY A 161 -6.69 -0.58 1.69
N ALA A 162 -7.06 -0.69 2.97
CA ALA A 162 -7.64 -1.91 3.53
C ALA A 162 -9.05 -2.16 2.95
N MET A 163 -9.85 -1.11 2.78
CA MET A 163 -11.18 -1.20 2.14
C MET A 163 -11.11 -1.59 0.66
N GLU A 164 -10.18 -1.00 -0.09
CA GLU A 164 -9.90 -1.30 -1.51
C GLU A 164 -9.54 -2.78 -1.68
N GLY A 165 -8.65 -3.29 -0.81
CA GLY A 165 -8.26 -4.70 -0.82
C GLY A 165 -9.39 -5.64 -0.44
N ALA A 166 -10.14 -5.34 0.61
CA ALA A 166 -11.31 -6.12 1.00
C ALA A 166 -12.38 -6.15 -0.10
N LEU A 167 -12.63 -5.01 -0.75
CA LEU A 167 -13.56 -4.90 -1.88
C LEU A 167 -13.10 -5.76 -3.04
N PHE A 168 -11.83 -5.66 -3.43
CA PHE A 168 -11.28 -6.47 -4.50
C PHE A 168 -11.41 -7.96 -4.22
N LEU A 169 -11.14 -8.41 -2.99
CA LEU A 169 -11.32 -9.81 -2.61
C LEU A 169 -12.77 -10.29 -2.72
N LYS A 170 -13.75 -9.39 -2.51
CA LYS A 170 -15.17 -9.72 -2.61
C LYS A 170 -15.72 -9.66 -4.03
N THR A 171 -15.27 -8.70 -4.84
CA THR A 171 -15.88 -8.38 -6.15
C THR A 171 -15.01 -8.76 -7.34
N GLY A 172 -13.70 -8.96 -7.13
CA GLY A 172 -12.71 -9.10 -8.20
C GLY A 172 -12.37 -7.79 -8.93
N VAL A 173 -12.94 -6.65 -8.49
CA VAL A 173 -12.74 -5.34 -9.13
C VAL A 173 -11.99 -4.40 -8.18
N LEU A 174 -10.86 -3.88 -8.64
CA LEU A 174 -10.05 -2.97 -7.85
C LEU A 174 -10.55 -1.54 -8.06
N THR A 175 -11.32 -1.03 -7.11
CA THR A 175 -11.90 0.32 -7.17
C THR A 175 -11.16 1.27 -6.24
N PRO A 176 -10.45 2.29 -6.75
CA PRO A 176 -9.83 3.30 -5.91
C PRO A 176 -10.87 4.09 -5.10
N LEU A 177 -10.65 4.18 -3.78
CA LEU A 177 -11.53 4.86 -2.86
C LEU A 177 -11.01 6.25 -2.49
N SER A 178 -11.93 7.16 -2.20
CA SER A 178 -11.61 8.55 -1.87
C SER A 178 -11.07 8.67 -0.45
N GLN A 179 -9.83 9.13 -0.30
CA GLN A 179 -9.31 9.58 1.01
C GLN A 179 -9.98 10.90 1.42
N GLN A 180 -10.29 11.75 0.44
CA GLN A 180 -10.80 13.09 0.66
C GLN A 180 -12.19 13.10 1.32
N VAL A 181 -13.05 12.10 1.07
CA VAL A 181 -14.34 12.02 1.75
C VAL A 181 -14.19 11.80 3.25
N LEU A 182 -13.20 11.02 3.68
CA LEU A 182 -12.92 10.82 5.11
C LEU A 182 -12.40 12.10 5.74
N ILE A 183 -11.50 12.82 5.06
CA ILE A 183 -10.94 14.11 5.49
C ILE A 183 -12.03 15.16 5.65
N ASP A 184 -12.97 15.22 4.71
CA ASP A 184 -14.04 16.22 4.71
C ASP A 184 -15.17 15.87 5.70
N CYS A 185 -15.47 14.58 5.91
CA CYS A 185 -16.77 14.17 6.49
C CYS A 185 -16.69 13.46 7.85
N SER A 186 -15.54 12.92 8.27
CA SER A 186 -15.46 12.07 9.47
C SER A 186 -15.18 12.81 10.79
N TRP A 187 -15.31 14.14 10.79
CA TRP A 187 -15.13 15.01 11.96
C TRP A 187 -16.00 14.62 13.15
N GLY A 188 -17.28 14.29 12.92
CA GLY A 188 -18.20 13.86 13.98
C GLY A 188 -17.88 12.50 14.61
N PHE A 189 -16.90 11.77 14.05
CA PHE A 189 -16.38 10.51 14.59
C PHE A 189 -15.02 10.69 15.26
N GLY A 190 -14.56 11.95 15.36
CA GLY A 190 -13.32 12.34 15.99
C GLY A 190 -12.09 12.09 15.12
N ASN A 191 -12.18 12.17 13.80
CA ASN A 191 -11.00 12.34 12.94
C ASN A 191 -10.82 13.83 12.62
N PHE A 192 -9.58 14.32 12.61
CA PHE A 192 -9.27 15.74 12.46
C PHE A 192 -8.53 16.02 11.15
N ALA A 193 -8.98 15.39 10.06
CA ALA A 193 -8.46 15.65 8.72
C ALA A 193 -6.92 15.54 8.62
N CYS A 194 -6.24 16.67 8.42
CA CYS A 194 -4.78 16.76 8.30
C CYS A 194 -4.05 16.83 9.66
N ASP A 195 -4.77 16.99 10.76
CA ASP A 195 -4.19 16.99 12.12
C ASP A 195 -4.16 15.57 12.73
N GLY A 196 -4.55 14.56 11.95
CA GLY A 196 -4.53 13.16 12.34
C GLY A 196 -5.92 12.54 12.50
N GLY A 197 -5.93 11.23 12.68
CA GLY A 197 -7.12 10.41 12.72
C GLY A 197 -6.77 8.94 12.92
N GLU A 198 -7.79 8.11 13.08
CA GLU A 198 -7.65 6.69 13.33
C GLU A 198 -8.58 5.89 12.41
N GLU A 199 -8.12 4.74 11.93
CA GLU A 199 -8.82 3.94 10.92
C GLU A 199 -10.15 3.40 11.45
N TRP A 200 -10.20 3.02 12.73
CA TRP A 200 -11.43 2.54 13.36
C TRP A 200 -12.54 3.59 13.39
N ARG A 201 -12.19 4.88 13.59
CA ARG A 201 -13.16 6.00 13.53
C ARG A 201 -13.65 6.21 12.11
N ALA A 202 -12.75 6.07 11.14
CA ALA A 202 -13.10 6.11 9.73
C ALA A 202 -14.05 4.95 9.38
N TYR A 203 -13.78 3.73 9.86
CA TYR A 203 -14.69 2.59 9.68
C TYR A 203 -16.05 2.84 10.33
N GLU A 204 -16.14 3.40 11.54
CA GLU A 204 -17.43 3.78 12.13
C GLU A 204 -18.20 4.79 11.27
N TRP A 205 -17.52 5.78 10.69
CA TRP A 205 -18.14 6.70 9.74
C TRP A 205 -18.66 5.96 8.50
N ILE A 206 -17.84 5.10 7.88
CA ILE A 206 -18.21 4.31 6.68
C ILE A 206 -19.42 3.41 6.98
N LYS A 207 -19.41 2.73 8.13
CA LYS A 207 -20.50 1.86 8.59
C LYS A 207 -21.80 2.63 8.74
N LYS A 208 -21.76 3.80 9.41
CA LYS A 208 -22.94 4.64 9.64
C LYS A 208 -23.55 5.16 8.34
N HIS A 209 -22.71 5.54 7.37
CA HIS A 209 -23.14 6.17 6.12
C HIS A 209 -23.41 5.16 4.99
N GLY A 210 -23.21 3.87 5.24
CA GLY A 210 -23.53 2.81 4.28
C GLY A 210 -22.47 2.55 3.21
N GLY A 211 -21.25 3.09 3.38
CA GLY A 211 -20.15 2.91 2.45
C GLY A 211 -19.25 4.14 2.37
N ILE A 212 -18.41 4.15 1.33
CA ILE A 212 -17.43 5.21 1.05
C ILE A 212 -17.38 5.50 -0.45
N ALA A 213 -17.25 6.77 -0.81
CA ALA A 213 -17.19 7.18 -2.21
C ALA A 213 -15.89 6.71 -2.90
N SER A 214 -15.99 6.37 -4.18
CA SER A 214 -14.81 6.15 -5.04
C SER A 214 -14.04 7.46 -5.26
N THR A 215 -12.75 7.37 -5.61
CA THR A 215 -11.97 8.55 -6.03
C THR A 215 -12.62 9.24 -7.24
N GLU A 216 -13.16 8.47 -8.18
CA GLU A 216 -13.83 8.98 -9.37
C GLU A 216 -15.08 9.80 -9.04
N SER A 217 -15.96 9.28 -8.18
CA SER A 217 -17.24 9.93 -7.84
C SER A 217 -17.10 11.11 -6.89
N TYR A 218 -16.08 11.12 -6.02
CA TYR A 218 -15.86 12.20 -5.05
C TYR A 218 -14.95 13.31 -5.58
N GLY A 219 -14.04 12.96 -6.49
CA GLY A 219 -13.02 13.84 -7.04
C GLY A 219 -11.63 13.63 -6.41
N SER A 220 -10.66 14.36 -6.96
CA SER A 220 -9.25 14.22 -6.58
C SER A 220 -8.94 14.65 -5.15
N TYR A 221 -7.98 13.95 -4.55
CA TYR A 221 -7.38 14.32 -3.27
C TYR A 221 -6.82 15.75 -3.30
N LYS A 222 -7.11 16.53 -2.26
CA LYS A 222 -6.70 17.94 -2.13
C LYS A 222 -5.70 18.18 -0.99
N GLY A 223 -5.55 17.23 -0.07
CA GLY A 223 -4.64 17.38 1.07
C GLY A 223 -5.01 18.53 2.02
N GLN A 224 -6.30 18.86 2.10
CA GLN A 224 -6.88 19.86 2.99
C GLN A 224 -8.39 19.65 3.09
N VAL A 225 -9.01 20.16 4.15
CA VAL A 225 -10.47 20.14 4.31
C VAL A 225 -11.12 21.03 3.27
N ARG A 226 -12.20 20.57 2.65
CA ARG A 226 -13.01 21.40 1.75
C ARG A 226 -14.19 22.01 2.49
N ALA A 227 -14.49 23.28 2.20
CA ALA A 227 -15.64 23.99 2.76
C ALA A 227 -17.00 23.42 2.28
N ALA A 228 -17.04 22.78 1.09
CA ALA A 228 -18.23 22.15 0.55
C ALA A 228 -18.07 20.62 0.54
N VAL A 229 -18.83 19.96 1.42
CA VAL A 229 -18.89 18.49 1.49
C VAL A 229 -19.81 17.98 0.38
N THR A 230 -19.23 17.34 -0.64
CA THR A 230 -19.99 16.77 -1.76
C THR A 230 -20.41 15.32 -1.54
N ALA A 231 -20.16 14.74 -0.36
CA ALA A 231 -20.40 13.31 -0.09
C ALA A 231 -21.82 12.85 -0.38
N ALA A 232 -22.82 13.72 -0.18
CA ALA A 232 -24.22 13.43 -0.47
C ALA A 232 -24.53 13.22 -1.98
N ARG A 233 -23.59 13.54 -2.88
CA ARG A 233 -23.75 13.40 -4.34
C ARG A 233 -22.95 12.24 -4.93
N SER A 234 -22.20 11.49 -4.12
CA SER A 234 -21.36 10.39 -4.59
C SER A 234 -22.00 9.04 -4.30
N GLU A 235 -21.87 8.09 -5.23
CA GLU A 235 -22.22 6.70 -4.98
C GLU A 235 -21.28 6.13 -3.91
N LEU A 236 -21.85 5.50 -2.88
CA LEU A 236 -21.11 4.90 -1.78
C LEU A 236 -20.93 3.40 -2.04
N LEU A 237 -19.68 2.95 -1.96
CA LEU A 237 -19.26 1.57 -2.19
C LEU A 237 -18.78 0.93 -0.88
N GLY A 238 -18.70 -0.40 -0.85
CA GLY A 238 -18.05 -1.12 0.25
C GLY A 238 -18.72 -0.91 1.60
N LYS A 239 -20.03 -1.14 1.68
CA LYS A 239 -20.74 -1.20 2.96
C LYS A 239 -20.04 -2.20 3.89
N ILE A 240 -19.81 -1.81 5.14
CA ILE A 240 -19.22 -2.68 6.17
C ILE A 240 -20.24 -2.98 7.27
N THR A 241 -20.13 -4.17 7.86
CA THR A 241 -20.86 -4.55 9.08
C THR A 241 -20.08 -4.18 10.34
N GLY A 242 -18.76 -4.06 10.23
CA GLY A 242 -17.87 -3.66 11.30
C GLY A 242 -16.41 -3.68 10.86
N TYR A 243 -15.52 -3.71 11.84
CA TYR A 243 -14.08 -3.84 11.67
C TYR A 243 -13.50 -4.67 12.81
N VAL A 244 -12.31 -5.21 12.60
CA VAL A 244 -11.61 -6.03 13.58
C VAL A 244 -10.32 -5.32 13.98
N ASN A 245 -10.12 -5.19 15.29
CA ASN A 245 -8.83 -4.87 15.87
C ASN A 245 -8.06 -6.17 16.06
N VAL A 246 -6.95 -6.32 15.37
CA VAL A 246 -6.08 -7.49 15.53
C VAL A 246 -5.42 -7.42 16.92
N THR A 247 -5.25 -8.57 17.56
CA THR A 247 -4.60 -8.64 18.88
C THR A 247 -3.21 -7.99 18.84
N SER A 248 -3.02 -6.98 19.68
CA SER A 248 -1.80 -6.16 19.73
C SER A 248 -0.55 -7.01 20.00
N GLY A 249 0.53 -6.72 19.26
CA GLY A 249 1.81 -7.43 19.32
C GLY A 249 1.81 -8.85 18.75
N ASN A 250 0.66 -9.35 18.27
CA ASN A 250 0.56 -10.74 17.80
C ASN A 250 0.85 -10.85 16.29
N VAL A 251 2.11 -11.11 15.97
CA VAL A 251 2.59 -11.33 14.59
C VAL A 251 1.77 -12.38 13.85
N THR A 252 1.41 -13.49 14.49
CA THR A 252 0.62 -14.57 13.87
C THR A 252 -0.79 -14.10 13.54
N ALA A 253 -1.40 -13.29 14.40
CA ALA A 253 -2.73 -12.73 14.17
C ALA A 253 -2.72 -11.75 12.98
N VAL A 254 -1.68 -10.91 12.86
CA VAL A 254 -1.53 -9.99 11.70
C VAL A 254 -1.31 -10.78 10.41
N LYS A 255 -0.44 -11.81 10.41
CA LYS A 255 -0.26 -12.70 9.25
C LYS A 255 -1.57 -13.39 8.84
N THR A 256 -2.34 -13.83 9.83
CA THR A 256 -3.65 -14.47 9.59
C THR A 256 -4.66 -13.48 9.03
N ALA A 257 -4.67 -12.25 9.53
CA ALA A 257 -5.52 -11.18 9.02
C ALA A 257 -5.17 -10.86 7.55
N LEU A 258 -3.87 -10.71 7.25
CA LEU A 258 -3.39 -10.54 5.88
C LEU A 258 -3.90 -11.67 5.00
N TYR A 259 -3.60 -12.92 5.36
CA TYR A 259 -3.96 -14.09 4.54
C TYR A 259 -5.48 -14.23 4.29
N LYS A 260 -6.32 -13.99 5.31
CA LYS A 260 -7.77 -14.23 5.22
C LYS A 260 -8.58 -13.05 4.73
N HIS A 261 -8.11 -11.83 4.94
CA HIS A 261 -8.91 -10.61 4.78
C HIS A 261 -8.26 -9.57 3.86
N GLY A 262 -7.06 -9.82 3.34
CA GLY A 262 -6.37 -8.91 2.43
C GLY A 262 -5.48 -7.91 3.17
N PRO A 263 -5.10 -6.81 2.50
CA PRO A 263 -4.31 -5.73 3.11
C PRO A 263 -4.89 -5.23 4.44
N VAL A 264 -4.01 -5.03 5.42
CA VAL A 264 -4.36 -4.65 6.79
C VAL A 264 -3.79 -3.25 7.08
N ALA A 265 -4.63 -2.36 7.60
CA ALA A 265 -4.16 -1.06 8.06
C ALA A 265 -3.38 -1.23 9.36
N VAL A 266 -2.20 -0.62 9.46
CA VAL A 266 -1.32 -0.71 10.63
C VAL A 266 -0.77 0.66 10.98
N SER A 267 -0.58 0.94 12.26
CA SER A 267 0.15 2.13 12.71
C SER A 267 1.60 1.78 13.05
N ILE A 268 2.51 2.71 12.81
CA ILE A 268 3.95 2.58 13.07
C ILE A 268 4.51 3.85 13.71
N ASP A 269 5.69 3.72 14.33
CA ASP A 269 6.59 4.85 14.61
C ASP A 269 7.42 5.17 13.36
N ALA A 270 7.14 6.32 12.76
CA ALA A 270 7.84 6.87 11.60
C ALA A 270 8.59 8.18 11.96
N SER A 271 8.82 8.45 13.24
CA SER A 271 9.40 9.71 13.73
C SER A 271 10.91 9.84 13.47
N HIS A 272 11.56 8.77 13.03
CA HIS A 272 13.00 8.71 12.83
C HIS A 272 13.44 9.16 11.43
N LYS A 273 14.55 9.91 11.36
CA LYS A 273 15.16 10.33 10.09
C LYS A 273 15.53 9.13 9.18
N SER A 274 15.90 8.00 9.78
CA SER A 274 16.19 6.77 9.05
C SER A 274 14.97 6.26 8.27
N PHE A 275 13.76 6.47 8.79
CA PHE A 275 12.51 6.18 8.09
C PHE A 275 12.27 7.19 6.95
N SER A 276 12.42 8.49 7.22
CA SER A 276 12.22 9.54 6.21
C SER A 276 13.12 9.36 4.98
N PHE A 277 14.34 8.86 5.17
CA PHE A 277 15.32 8.62 4.11
C PHE A 277 15.47 7.13 3.74
N TYR A 278 14.54 6.28 4.17
CA TYR A 278 14.55 4.87 3.76
C TYR A 278 14.52 4.78 2.22
N SER A 279 15.27 3.81 1.68
CA SER A 279 15.36 3.56 0.25
C SER A 279 15.17 2.07 -0.07
N ASN A 280 15.92 1.18 0.56
CA ASN A 280 15.81 -0.26 0.32
C ASN A 280 16.29 -1.08 1.54
N GLY A 281 16.11 -2.41 1.45
CA GLY A 281 16.51 -3.36 2.49
C GLY A 281 15.44 -3.56 3.55
N VAL A 282 15.72 -4.44 4.52
CA VAL A 282 14.87 -4.60 5.70
C VAL A 282 15.16 -3.45 6.66
N TYR A 283 14.18 -2.59 6.88
CA TYR A 283 14.25 -1.46 7.78
C TYR A 283 14.20 -1.91 9.24
N TYR A 284 15.24 -1.53 9.97
CA TYR A 284 15.33 -1.70 11.41
C TYR A 284 15.89 -0.41 12.03
N GLU A 285 15.23 0.09 13.07
CA GLU A 285 15.63 1.31 13.77
C GLU A 285 15.67 1.01 15.27
N PRO A 286 16.86 0.90 15.88
CA PRO A 286 16.98 0.53 17.29
C PRO A 286 16.22 1.43 18.26
N LYS A 287 15.91 2.67 17.86
CA LYS A 287 15.20 3.65 18.68
C LYS A 287 13.69 3.68 18.45
N CYS A 288 13.17 2.88 17.52
CA CYS A 288 11.75 2.84 17.23
C CYS A 288 10.97 2.42 18.48
N ALA A 289 9.94 3.19 18.80
CA ALA A 289 8.95 2.79 19.76
C ALA A 289 7.96 1.78 19.14
N ASN A 290 7.33 0.98 19.99
CA ASN A 290 6.31 0.01 19.58
C ASN A 290 5.06 0.04 20.45
N THR A 291 4.94 1.04 21.33
CA THR A 291 3.77 1.23 22.20
C THR A 291 2.70 2.01 21.46
N THR A 292 1.42 1.75 21.78
CA THR A 292 0.28 2.45 21.17
C THR A 292 0.42 3.98 21.23
N GLY A 293 0.91 4.54 22.33
CA GLY A 293 1.04 5.99 22.48
C GLY A 293 2.11 6.65 21.62
N ALA A 294 3.05 5.87 21.07
CA ALA A 294 4.21 6.37 20.33
C ALA A 294 4.09 6.20 18.80
N LEU A 295 3.05 5.52 18.31
CA LEU A 295 2.83 5.37 16.87
C LEU A 295 2.27 6.69 16.31
N ASP A 296 2.86 7.18 15.22
CA ASP A 296 2.59 8.50 14.63
C ASP A 296 2.35 8.45 13.11
N HIS A 297 2.25 7.27 12.53
CA HIS A 297 2.01 7.13 11.10
C HIS A 297 1.23 5.86 10.77
N ALA A 298 0.25 5.99 9.89
CA ALA A 298 -0.62 4.91 9.46
C ALA A 298 -0.26 4.48 8.04
N VAL A 299 -0.10 3.19 7.86
CA VAL A 299 0.37 2.57 6.61
C VAL A 299 -0.41 1.29 6.35
N LEU A 300 -0.19 0.68 5.19
CA LEU A 300 -0.91 -0.53 4.80
C LEU A 300 0.04 -1.71 4.71
N ALA A 301 -0.09 -2.69 5.60
CA ALA A 301 0.57 -3.98 5.44
C ALA A 301 -0.12 -4.73 4.28
N VAL A 302 0.66 -5.14 3.28
CA VAL A 302 0.14 -5.82 2.07
C VAL A 302 0.70 -7.22 1.89
N GLY A 303 1.63 -7.64 2.74
CA GLY A 303 2.23 -8.97 2.71
C GLY A 303 3.38 -9.10 3.70
N TYR A 304 4.07 -10.23 3.65
CA TYR A 304 5.27 -10.48 4.43
C TYR A 304 6.20 -11.46 3.72
N GLY A 305 7.45 -11.53 4.17
CA GLY A 305 8.42 -12.46 3.62
C GLY A 305 9.69 -12.58 4.46
N VAL A 306 10.69 -13.19 3.83
CA VAL A 306 12.05 -13.33 4.38
C VAL A 306 13.03 -12.83 3.32
N LEU A 307 13.94 -11.94 3.71
CA LEU A 307 15.03 -11.46 2.87
C LEU A 307 16.34 -11.70 3.60
N GLN A 308 17.23 -12.50 3.02
CA GLN A 308 18.56 -12.80 3.60
C GLN A 308 18.51 -13.30 5.05
N GLY A 309 17.48 -14.09 5.39
CA GLY A 309 17.27 -14.63 6.74
C GLY A 309 16.50 -13.70 7.69
N GLU A 310 16.25 -12.44 7.32
CA GLU A 310 15.45 -11.51 8.13
C GLU A 310 13.98 -11.52 7.70
N THR A 311 13.07 -11.65 8.68
CA THR A 311 11.63 -11.60 8.44
C THR A 311 11.13 -10.16 8.37
N TYR A 312 10.28 -9.85 7.39
CA TYR A 312 9.78 -8.49 7.16
C TYR A 312 8.29 -8.44 6.84
N TRP A 313 7.65 -7.33 7.18
CA TRP A 313 6.36 -6.90 6.63
C TRP A 313 6.60 -6.12 5.35
N LEU A 314 5.86 -6.44 4.29
CA LEU A 314 5.78 -5.58 3.11
C LEU A 314 4.71 -4.54 3.35
N VAL A 315 5.11 -3.28 3.42
CA VAL A 315 4.23 -2.16 3.79
C VAL A 315 4.19 -1.15 2.66
N LYS A 316 2.98 -0.79 2.24
CA LYS A 316 2.70 0.30 1.30
C LYS A 316 2.57 1.61 2.09
N ASN A 317 3.36 2.61 1.72
CA ASN A 317 3.28 3.95 2.29
C ASN A 317 2.44 4.88 1.40
N SER A 318 2.18 6.10 1.88
CA SER A 318 1.42 7.16 1.21
C SER A 318 2.26 8.42 0.96
N TRP A 319 3.58 8.26 0.74
CA TRP A 319 4.53 9.35 0.50
C TRP A 319 5.10 9.32 -0.92
N SER A 320 4.25 9.03 -1.91
CA SER A 320 4.64 8.90 -3.32
C SER A 320 5.55 7.70 -3.63
N THR A 321 5.74 7.43 -4.92
CA THR A 321 6.64 6.40 -5.42
C THR A 321 8.11 6.77 -5.31
N TYR A 322 8.44 8.05 -5.06
CA TYR A 322 9.82 8.51 -4.90
C TYR A 322 10.43 8.19 -3.54
N TRP A 323 9.59 7.88 -2.55
CA TRP A 323 10.05 7.47 -1.22
C TRP A 323 10.22 5.96 -1.15
N GLY A 324 11.27 5.50 -0.45
CA GLY A 324 11.50 4.07 -0.24
C GLY A 324 11.75 3.29 -1.53
N ASN A 325 11.21 2.07 -1.56
CA ASN A 325 11.31 1.18 -2.70
C ASN A 325 10.01 1.27 -3.51
N ASP A 326 9.92 2.25 -4.40
CA ASP A 326 8.72 2.59 -5.17
C ASP A 326 7.48 2.87 -4.31
N GLY A 327 7.67 3.52 -3.16
CA GLY A 327 6.61 3.81 -2.18
C GLY A 327 6.34 2.69 -1.17
N TYR A 328 7.13 1.62 -1.18
CA TYR A 328 7.05 0.51 -0.24
C TYR A 328 8.26 0.44 0.68
N ILE A 329 8.09 -0.23 1.81
CA ILE A 329 9.14 -0.51 2.79
C ILE A 329 9.04 -1.95 3.30
N LEU A 330 10.18 -2.57 3.56
CA LEU A 330 10.26 -3.87 4.23
C LEU A 330 10.54 -3.62 5.71
N MET A 331 9.52 -3.68 6.57
CA MET A 331 9.69 -3.41 8.02
C MET A 331 10.11 -4.68 8.74
N ALA A 332 11.18 -4.66 9.53
CA ALA A 332 11.60 -5.80 10.33
C ALA A 332 10.48 -6.29 11.27
N MET A 333 10.25 -7.61 11.34
CA MET A 333 9.28 -8.17 12.28
C MET A 333 9.84 -8.37 13.70
N ARG A 334 11.17 -8.55 13.81
CA ARG A 334 11.81 -8.79 15.11
C ARG A 334 11.51 -7.64 16.07
N ASP A 335 11.35 -7.97 17.34
CA ASP A 335 11.12 -7.02 18.43
C ASP A 335 9.87 -6.12 18.28
N ASN A 336 8.96 -6.49 17.36
CA ASN A 336 7.86 -5.65 16.92
C ASN A 336 8.37 -4.23 16.55
N ASN A 337 9.48 -4.17 15.82
CA ASN A 337 10.16 -2.93 15.48
C ASN A 337 9.19 -1.91 14.86
N CYS A 338 9.20 -0.69 15.40
CA CYS A 338 8.30 0.41 15.05
C CYS A 338 6.80 0.10 15.20
N GLY A 339 6.40 -0.98 15.89
CA GLY A 339 5.02 -1.23 16.28
C GLY A 339 4.06 -1.74 15.22
N VAL A 340 4.55 -2.32 14.10
CA VAL A 340 3.68 -2.80 13.00
C VAL A 340 2.55 -3.73 13.47
N ALA A 341 2.81 -4.58 14.48
CA ALA A 341 1.79 -5.48 15.02
C ALA A 341 1.01 -4.89 16.21
N THR A 342 1.30 -3.66 16.64
CA THR A 342 0.69 -3.03 17.82
C THR A 342 -0.74 -2.58 17.55
N GLU A 343 -0.99 -1.93 16.43
CA GLU A 343 -2.30 -1.38 16.07
C GLU A 343 -2.69 -1.76 14.63
N ALA A 344 -3.04 -3.03 14.44
CA ALA A 344 -3.49 -3.54 13.15
C ALA A 344 -5.02 -3.65 13.11
N THR A 345 -5.64 -3.16 12.03
CA THR A 345 -7.10 -3.18 11.83
C THR A 345 -7.49 -3.51 10.39
N TYR A 346 -8.65 -4.15 10.21
CA TYR A 346 -9.22 -4.40 8.89
C TYR A 346 -10.75 -4.32 8.91
N PRO A 347 -11.39 -3.90 7.79
CA PRO A 347 -12.84 -3.82 7.69
C PRO A 347 -13.48 -5.18 7.41
N VAL A 348 -14.74 -5.34 7.82
CA VAL A 348 -15.59 -6.50 7.50
C VAL A 348 -16.72 -6.04 6.60
N LEU A 349 -16.64 -6.35 5.30
CA LEU A 349 -17.68 -6.01 4.33
C LEU A 349 -19.01 -6.70 4.67
N ALA A 350 -20.12 -6.01 4.39
CA ALA A 350 -21.48 -6.55 4.38
C ALA A 350 -21.70 -7.35 3.11
#